data_AF-A0AAU7IWH6-F1
#
_entry.id   AF-A0AAU7IWH6-F1
#
_cell.length_a   1.000
_cell.length_b   1.000
_cell.length_c   1.000
_cell.angle_alpha   90.00
_cell.angle_beta   90.00
_cell.angle_gamma   90.00
#
_symmetry.space_group_name_H-M   'P 1'
#
loop_
_entity.id
_entity.type
_entity.pdbx_description
1 polymer ?
#
loop_
_entity_poly.entity_id
_entity_poly.type
_entity_poly.pdbx_seq_one_letter_code
_entity_poly.pdbx_strand_id
1 'polypeptide(L)'
;MTIGQQEYKWPLFGSADKNKNIKSIYFEAFALNAQRITAEDNILFYINDCSVTSKSKQGLCGYELTHNSTTQYQINESGIFNRRELNVASPLFSEGLIGISSGPLNVQTGINDNIQEQTMPYGVNFYKLEGENNKLKLLANFNTCNNVPVDVNAVKNLIGKDSSTLIIASNESVFCIPYETRPSVNELLRSNAATHLTPRQQIIGTYTKNDTKFILGSPDIPLDVFINKTNYKLNELCTIFKDCS
;
A
#
# COMPACT_ATOMS: atom_id res chain seq x y z
N MET A 1 -8.89 -9.78 17.56
CA MET A 1 -9.78 -10.96 17.64
C MET A 1 -9.04 -12.06 18.37
N THR A 2 -9.73 -12.81 19.21
CA THR A 2 -9.14 -13.92 19.94
C THR A 2 -9.43 -15.23 19.21
N ILE A 3 -8.40 -15.97 18.80
CA ILE A 3 -8.56 -17.38 18.39
C ILE A 3 -8.11 -18.22 19.57
N GLY A 4 -9.07 -18.87 20.24
CA GLY A 4 -8.81 -19.53 21.53
C GLY A 4 -8.51 -18.51 22.62
N GLN A 5 -7.30 -18.53 23.17
CA GLN A 5 -6.83 -17.57 24.21
C GLN A 5 -5.88 -16.50 23.66
N GLN A 6 -5.54 -16.54 22.38
CA GLN A 6 -4.54 -15.65 21.79
C GLN A 6 -5.22 -14.53 21.00
N GLU A 7 -4.88 -13.29 21.35
CA GLU A 7 -5.25 -12.12 20.56
C GLU A 7 -4.27 -11.93 19.41
N TYR A 8 -4.82 -11.85 18.20
CA TYR A 8 -4.06 -11.58 16.99
C TYR A 8 -4.32 -10.15 16.52
N LYS A 9 -3.23 -9.46 16.13
CA LYS A 9 -3.28 -8.20 15.41
C LYS A 9 -3.64 -8.46 13.94
N TRP A 10 -4.43 -7.57 13.35
CA TRP A 10 -4.72 -7.57 11.91
C TRP A 10 -3.92 -6.44 11.23
N PRO A 11 -3.56 -6.58 9.94
CA PRO A 11 -3.77 -7.75 9.07
C PRO A 11 -2.93 -8.97 9.48
N LEU A 12 -3.38 -10.16 9.08
CA LEU A 12 -2.57 -11.38 9.15
C LEU A 12 -2.37 -11.86 7.72
N PHE A 13 -1.13 -12.19 7.36
CA PHE A 13 -0.85 -12.77 6.06
C PHE A 13 0.30 -13.76 6.14
N GLY A 14 0.45 -14.57 5.11
CA GLY A 14 1.49 -15.58 5.12
C GLY A 14 1.54 -16.40 3.85
N SER A 15 2.32 -17.46 3.92
CA SER A 15 2.56 -18.36 2.81
C SER A 15 2.29 -19.80 3.21
N ALA A 16 1.73 -20.56 2.28
CA ALA A 16 1.57 -22.00 2.40
C ALA A 16 2.10 -22.71 1.14
N ASP A 17 2.54 -23.95 1.30
CA ASP A 17 2.88 -24.78 0.15
C ASP A 17 1.62 -25.23 -0.63
N LYS A 18 1.84 -25.88 -1.77
CA LYS A 18 0.76 -26.47 -2.59
C LYS A 18 -0.11 -27.51 -1.86
N ASN A 19 0.36 -28.06 -0.75
CA ASN A 19 -0.37 -29.00 0.10
C ASN A 19 -1.09 -28.29 1.26
N LYS A 20 -1.11 -26.95 1.25
CA LYS A 20 -1.70 -26.08 2.28
C LYS A 20 -1.02 -26.17 3.65
N ASN A 21 0.24 -26.58 3.71
CA ASN A 21 1.04 -26.46 4.93
C ASN A 21 1.56 -25.03 5.08
N ILE A 22 1.25 -24.39 6.21
CA ILE A 22 1.70 -23.03 6.52
C ILE A 22 3.23 -23.02 6.67
N LYS A 23 3.91 -22.16 5.91
CA LYS A 23 5.36 -21.94 6.01
C LYS A 23 5.71 -20.74 6.88
N SER A 24 4.94 -19.67 6.77
CA SER A 24 5.21 -18.41 7.47
C SER A 24 3.95 -17.58 7.69
N ILE A 25 3.96 -16.78 8.76
CA ILE A 25 2.88 -15.85 9.15
C ILE A 25 3.53 -14.52 9.54
N TYR A 26 2.88 -13.42 9.14
CA TYR A 26 3.28 -12.03 9.37
C TYR A 26 2.05 -11.18 9.72
N PHE A 27 2.28 -10.00 10.31
CA PHE A 27 1.23 -9.16 10.91
C PHE A 27 1.22 -7.69 10.44
N GLU A 28 2.26 -7.23 9.75
CA GLU A 28 2.39 -5.82 9.33
C GLU A 28 3.12 -5.71 7.99
N ALA A 29 3.00 -4.54 7.35
CA ALA A 29 3.66 -4.20 6.09
C ALA A 29 3.44 -5.26 4.99
N PHE A 30 2.18 -5.52 4.65
CA PHE A 30 1.84 -6.52 3.66
C PHE A 30 2.49 -6.21 2.31
N ALA A 31 2.40 -4.96 1.84
CA ALA A 31 2.94 -4.59 0.55
C ALA A 31 4.46 -4.75 0.45
N LEU A 32 5.21 -4.52 1.54
CA LEU A 32 6.64 -4.77 1.58
C LEU A 32 7.02 -6.24 1.34
N ASN A 33 6.19 -7.17 1.83
CA ASN A 33 6.52 -8.58 1.92
C ASN A 33 5.82 -9.45 0.87
N ALA A 34 4.70 -8.99 0.31
CA ALA A 34 3.84 -9.80 -0.55
C ALA A 34 4.58 -10.37 -1.76
N GLN A 35 5.40 -9.57 -2.45
CA GLN A 35 6.13 -10.04 -3.64
C GLN A 35 7.18 -11.10 -3.33
N ARG A 36 7.86 -11.00 -2.18
CA ARG A 36 8.81 -12.03 -1.72
C ARG A 36 8.07 -13.33 -1.46
N ILE A 37 6.90 -13.26 -0.83
CA ILE A 37 6.07 -14.43 -0.53
C ILE A 37 5.58 -15.12 -1.81
N THR A 38 5.16 -14.35 -2.82
CA THR A 38 4.63 -14.88 -4.07
C THR A 38 5.69 -15.41 -5.04
N ALA A 39 6.98 -15.07 -4.85
CA ALA A 39 8.06 -15.53 -5.71
C ALA A 39 8.42 -17.03 -5.55
N GLU A 40 7.96 -17.68 -4.48
CA GLU A 40 8.33 -19.06 -4.14
C GLU A 40 7.29 -20.12 -4.59
N ASP A 41 6.47 -19.83 -5.61
CA ASP A 41 5.32 -20.66 -6.06
C ASP A 41 4.37 -21.05 -4.90
N ASN A 42 4.32 -20.22 -3.85
CA ASN A 42 3.52 -20.43 -2.66
C ASN A 42 2.09 -19.93 -2.86
N ILE A 43 1.18 -20.51 -2.09
CA ILE A 43 -0.14 -19.92 -1.83
C ILE A 43 0.06 -18.75 -0.86
N LEU A 44 -0.36 -17.55 -1.24
CA LEU A 44 -0.40 -16.42 -0.32
C LEU A 44 -1.79 -16.36 0.32
N PHE A 45 -1.86 -16.28 1.64
CA PHE A 45 -3.11 -15.98 2.33
C PHE A 45 -3.04 -14.63 3.04
N TYR A 46 -4.17 -13.94 3.11
CA TYR A 46 -4.33 -12.65 3.79
C TYR A 46 -5.69 -12.61 4.47
N ILE A 47 -5.76 -12.09 5.69
CA ILE A 47 -6.99 -11.91 6.46
C ILE A 47 -6.95 -10.53 7.12
N ASN A 48 -8.02 -9.76 6.97
CA ASN A 48 -8.22 -8.50 7.67
C ASN A 48 -9.71 -8.20 7.84
N ASP A 49 -10.04 -7.11 8.53
CA ASP A 49 -11.38 -6.54 8.53
C ASP A 49 -11.82 -6.24 7.09
N CYS A 50 -13.06 -6.62 6.75
CA CYS A 50 -13.60 -6.45 5.42
C CYS A 50 -13.62 -4.99 4.96
N SER A 51 -13.73 -4.02 5.89
CA SER A 51 -13.75 -2.58 5.59
C SER A 51 -12.48 -2.08 4.90
N VAL A 52 -11.36 -2.80 5.03
CA VAL A 52 -10.09 -2.48 4.39
C VAL A 52 -10.13 -2.73 2.87
N THR A 53 -11.02 -3.62 2.42
CA THR A 53 -11.08 -4.06 1.01
C THR A 53 -12.44 -3.80 0.36
N SER A 54 -13.51 -3.71 1.14
CA SER A 54 -14.88 -3.54 0.64
C SER A 54 -15.69 -2.70 1.62
N LYS A 55 -16.45 -1.73 1.10
CA LYS A 55 -17.37 -0.91 1.92
C LYS A 55 -18.70 -1.60 2.19
N SER A 56 -19.02 -2.64 1.43
CA SER A 56 -20.30 -3.36 1.48
C SER A 56 -20.28 -4.55 2.43
N LYS A 57 -19.09 -5.04 2.79
CA LYS A 57 -18.89 -6.24 3.62
C LYS A 57 -18.56 -5.90 5.06
N GLN A 58 -18.96 -6.79 5.96
CA GLN A 58 -18.73 -6.69 7.40
C GLN A 58 -18.06 -7.97 7.90
N GLY A 59 -17.41 -7.88 9.06
CA GLY A 59 -16.66 -8.99 9.64
C GLY A 59 -15.27 -9.11 9.02
N LEU A 60 -14.78 -10.34 8.90
CA LEU A 60 -13.44 -10.61 8.40
C LEU A 60 -13.47 -11.10 6.96
N CYS A 61 -12.56 -10.56 6.16
CA CYS A 61 -12.35 -10.97 4.79
C CYS A 61 -11.01 -11.69 4.69
N GLY A 62 -11.07 -12.94 4.24
CA GLY A 62 -9.90 -13.77 3.97
C GLY A 62 -9.69 -13.95 2.47
N TYR A 63 -8.44 -14.08 2.05
CA TYR A 63 -8.06 -14.27 0.67
C TYR A 63 -7.00 -15.36 0.57
N GLU A 64 -7.16 -16.26 -0.38
CA GLU A 64 -6.17 -17.26 -0.80
C GLU A 64 -5.81 -16.97 -2.25
N LEU A 65 -4.57 -16.59 -2.50
CA LEU A 65 -4.06 -16.18 -3.81
C LEU A 65 -3.05 -17.20 -4.33
N THR A 66 -3.21 -17.55 -5.59
CA THR A 66 -2.27 -18.40 -6.34
C THR A 66 -1.95 -17.77 -7.68
N HIS A 67 -1.02 -18.38 -8.43
CA HIS A 67 -0.72 -17.99 -9.81
C HIS A 67 -1.92 -18.08 -10.75
N ASN A 68 -2.97 -18.83 -10.41
CA ASN A 68 -4.08 -19.13 -11.32
C ASN A 68 -5.44 -18.62 -10.81
N SER A 69 -5.59 -18.45 -9.50
CA SER A 69 -6.88 -18.15 -8.88
C SER A 69 -6.76 -17.27 -7.65
N THR A 70 -7.88 -16.61 -7.34
CA THR A 70 -8.10 -15.86 -6.11
C THR A 70 -9.37 -16.41 -5.46
N THR A 71 -9.26 -16.95 -4.25
CA THR A 71 -10.41 -17.36 -3.45
C THR A 71 -10.65 -16.32 -2.35
N GLN A 72 -11.89 -15.87 -2.23
CA GLN A 72 -12.34 -14.88 -1.25
C GLN A 72 -13.24 -15.57 -0.22
N TYR A 73 -13.06 -15.23 1.05
CA TYR A 73 -13.81 -15.76 2.18
C TYR A 73 -14.39 -14.60 2.98
N GLN A 74 -15.65 -14.70 3.42
CA GLN A 74 -16.18 -13.88 4.50
C GLN A 74 -16.40 -14.75 5.73
N ILE A 75 -15.90 -14.26 6.86
CA ILE A 75 -15.79 -14.99 8.11
C ILE A 75 -16.47 -14.18 9.21
N ASN A 76 -17.31 -14.85 9.99
CA ASN A 76 -17.92 -14.31 11.20
C ASN A 76 -17.67 -15.29 12.37
N GLU A 77 -18.35 -15.07 13.49
CA GLU A 77 -18.21 -15.90 14.70
C GLU A 77 -18.59 -17.38 14.47
N SER A 78 -19.46 -17.67 13.51
CA SER A 78 -19.85 -19.04 13.13
C SER A 78 -18.90 -19.68 12.11
N GLY A 79 -17.85 -18.96 11.69
CA GLY A 79 -16.88 -19.40 10.70
C GLY A 79 -17.09 -18.79 9.32
N ILE A 80 -16.68 -19.52 8.27
CA ILE A 80 -16.82 -19.08 6.88
C ILE A 80 -18.28 -19.20 6.48
N PHE A 81 -18.92 -18.06 6.18
CA PHE A 81 -20.32 -18.03 5.72
C PHE A 81 -20.45 -17.69 4.23
N ASN A 82 -19.40 -17.18 3.60
CA ASN A 82 -19.35 -16.94 2.16
C ASN A 82 -17.98 -17.32 1.59
N ARG A 83 -17.97 -18.01 0.45
CA ARG A 83 -16.77 -18.38 -0.29
C ARG A 83 -17.01 -18.13 -1.78
N ARG A 84 -16.10 -17.41 -2.43
CA ARG A 84 -16.13 -17.14 -3.86
C ARG A 84 -14.77 -17.43 -4.47
N GLU A 85 -14.74 -18.28 -5.49
CA GLU A 85 -13.52 -18.59 -6.24
C GLU A 85 -13.54 -17.87 -7.58
N LEU A 86 -12.41 -17.22 -7.91
CA LEU A 86 -12.20 -16.50 -9.15
C LEU A 86 -11.01 -17.14 -9.87
N ASN A 87 -11.23 -17.60 -11.11
CA ASN A 87 -10.18 -18.16 -11.98
C ASN A 87 -9.35 -17.04 -12.62
N VAL A 88 -8.85 -16.12 -11.80
CA VAL A 88 -8.02 -14.99 -12.20
C VAL A 88 -6.89 -14.83 -11.20
N ALA A 89 -5.67 -14.75 -11.71
CA ALA A 89 -4.47 -14.51 -10.94
C ALA A 89 -4.47 -13.11 -10.32
N SER A 90 -3.92 -13.00 -9.10
CA SER A 90 -3.63 -11.68 -8.52
C SER A 90 -2.50 -10.98 -9.27
N PRO A 91 -2.51 -9.65 -9.41
CA PRO A 91 -1.38 -8.88 -9.93
C PRO A 91 -0.04 -9.19 -9.23
N LEU A 92 -0.07 -9.63 -7.96
CA LEU A 92 1.14 -10.00 -7.20
C LEU A 92 1.98 -11.11 -7.86
N PHE A 93 1.35 -12.00 -8.64
CA PHE A 93 2.03 -13.13 -9.28
C PHE A 93 2.44 -12.86 -10.73
N SER A 94 1.99 -11.78 -11.33
CA SER A 94 2.09 -11.54 -12.78
C SER A 94 2.71 -10.21 -13.15
N GLU A 95 2.79 -9.26 -12.22
CA GLU A 95 3.26 -7.91 -12.49
C GLU A 95 4.55 -7.57 -11.73
N GLY A 96 5.44 -6.82 -12.38
CA GLY A 96 6.52 -6.12 -11.69
C GLY A 96 5.93 -4.94 -10.90
N LEU A 97 5.64 -5.17 -9.61
CA LEU A 97 5.09 -4.15 -8.71
C LEU A 97 6.17 -3.53 -7.82
N ILE A 98 5.86 -2.36 -7.28
CA ILE A 98 6.51 -1.72 -6.14
C ILE A 98 5.51 -1.78 -5.00
N GLY A 99 5.86 -2.48 -3.93
CA GLY A 99 5.06 -2.55 -2.71
C GLY A 99 5.40 -1.39 -1.77
N ILE A 100 4.39 -0.66 -1.32
CA ILE A 100 4.55 0.49 -0.43
C ILE A 100 3.65 0.27 0.79
N SER A 101 4.24 0.15 1.97
CA SER A 101 3.53 0.07 3.24
C SER A 101 3.81 1.34 4.03
N SER A 102 2.80 2.19 4.19
CA SER A 102 2.88 3.41 4.98
C SER A 102 1.98 3.29 6.20
N GLY A 103 2.33 3.90 7.33
CA GLY A 103 1.47 3.87 8.51
C GLY A 103 1.95 4.79 9.62
N PRO A 104 1.24 4.84 10.76
CA PRO A 104 1.59 5.68 11.91
C PRO A 104 2.88 5.24 12.62
N LEU A 105 3.26 5.93 13.70
CA LEU A 105 4.40 5.55 14.53
C LEU A 105 4.31 4.10 15.02
N ASN A 106 5.46 3.42 15.08
CA ASN A 106 5.64 2.06 15.60
C ASN A 106 5.01 0.92 14.79
N VAL A 107 4.60 1.17 13.54
CA VAL A 107 4.30 0.09 12.58
C VAL A 107 5.45 -0.08 11.59
N GLN A 108 5.65 -1.30 11.11
CA GLN A 108 6.59 -1.55 10.03
C GLN A 108 6.14 -0.83 8.75
N THR A 109 7.03 -0.02 8.17
CA THR A 109 6.77 0.77 6.97
C THR A 109 7.98 0.76 6.05
N GLY A 110 7.77 1.02 4.77
CA GLY A 110 8.83 0.99 3.79
C GLY A 110 8.31 0.95 2.36
N ILE A 111 9.27 0.89 1.44
CA ILE A 111 9.02 0.67 0.02
C ILE A 111 9.95 -0.41 -0.52
N ASN A 112 9.40 -1.34 -1.29
CA ASN A 112 10.13 -2.46 -1.88
C ASN A 112 9.82 -2.54 -3.38
N ASP A 113 10.85 -2.52 -4.22
CA ASP A 113 10.73 -2.64 -5.66
C ASP A 113 11.19 -4.02 -6.17
N ASN A 114 11.26 -5.03 -5.31
CA ASN A 114 11.78 -6.38 -5.61
C ASN A 114 13.27 -6.41 -6.02
N ILE A 115 13.99 -5.29 -5.88
CA ILE A 115 15.45 -5.19 -6.04
C ILE A 115 16.07 -4.74 -4.71
N GLN A 116 15.41 -3.80 -4.03
CA GLN A 116 15.79 -3.29 -2.73
C GLN A 116 14.58 -2.90 -1.90
N GLU A 117 14.71 -3.09 -0.59
CA GLU A 117 13.83 -2.52 0.42
C GLU A 117 14.47 -1.23 0.95
N GLN A 118 13.67 -0.18 1.08
CA GLN A 118 14.09 1.11 1.63
C GLN A 118 13.15 1.53 2.76
N THR A 119 13.72 1.97 3.87
CA THR A 119 12.98 2.67 4.92
C THR A 119 12.48 4.02 4.38
N MET A 120 11.21 4.34 4.64
CA MET A 120 10.64 5.63 4.24
C MET A 120 10.83 6.68 5.35
N PRO A 121 11.45 7.84 5.06
CA PRO A 121 11.49 8.96 6.00
C PRO A 121 10.10 9.51 6.31
N TYR A 122 9.96 10.20 7.46
CA TYR A 122 8.69 10.83 7.86
C TYR A 122 8.28 11.98 6.93
N GLY A 123 6.96 12.18 6.82
CA GLY A 123 6.37 13.18 5.93
C GLY A 123 6.23 12.68 4.49
N VAL A 124 6.23 13.59 3.52
CA VAL A 124 5.97 13.30 2.11
C VAL A 124 7.26 13.03 1.36
N ASN A 125 7.36 11.83 0.77
CA ASN A 125 8.53 11.36 0.02
C ASN A 125 8.24 11.24 -1.46
N PHE A 126 9.27 11.51 -2.27
CA PHE A 126 9.24 11.42 -3.73
C PHE A 126 10.28 10.44 -4.23
N TYR A 127 9.84 9.41 -4.92
CA TYR A 127 10.69 8.39 -5.50
C TYR A 127 10.60 8.36 -7.02
N LYS A 128 11.63 7.81 -7.66
CA LYS A 128 11.64 7.57 -9.11
C LYS A 128 12.43 6.30 -9.41
N LEU A 129 12.00 5.58 -10.44
CA LEU A 129 12.81 4.49 -11.00
C LEU A 129 13.91 5.11 -11.88
N GLU A 130 15.17 4.89 -11.52
CA GLU A 130 16.33 5.43 -12.25
C GLU A 130 17.42 4.37 -12.48
N GLY A 131 18.26 4.63 -13.50
CA GLY A 131 19.41 3.80 -13.86
C GLY A 131 19.06 2.56 -14.69
N GLU A 132 20.08 1.82 -15.11
CA GLU A 132 19.95 0.65 -16.00
C GLU A 132 19.05 -0.46 -15.43
N ASN A 133 18.98 -0.56 -14.09
CA ASN A 133 18.18 -1.57 -13.40
C ASN A 133 16.79 -1.09 -12.97
N ASN A 134 16.39 0.15 -13.33
CA ASN A 134 15.15 0.77 -12.85
C ASN A 134 14.97 0.60 -11.34
N LYS A 135 16.01 0.88 -10.57
CA LYS A 135 15.95 0.82 -9.10
C LYS A 135 15.23 2.06 -8.60
N LEU A 136 14.43 1.88 -7.57
CA LEU A 136 13.72 2.98 -6.95
C LEU A 136 14.69 3.84 -6.14
N LYS A 137 14.70 5.14 -6.39
CA LYS A 137 15.55 6.11 -5.69
C LYS A 137 14.70 7.20 -5.05
N LEU A 138 14.97 7.50 -3.78
CA LEU A 138 14.43 8.68 -3.10
C LEU A 138 15.08 9.94 -3.70
N LEU A 139 14.27 10.85 -4.24
CA LEU A 139 14.71 12.10 -4.84
C LEU A 139 14.54 13.30 -3.91
N ALA A 140 13.48 13.30 -3.12
CA ALA A 140 13.20 14.35 -2.15
C ALA A 140 12.34 13.83 -1.00
N ASN A 141 12.54 14.41 0.17
CA ASN A 141 11.69 14.24 1.34
C ASN A 141 11.34 15.62 1.88
N PHE A 142 10.07 15.81 2.21
CA PHE A 142 9.59 16.96 2.97
C PHE A 142 8.98 16.43 4.25
N ASN A 143 9.64 16.70 5.38
CA ASN A 143 9.16 16.27 6.69
C ASN A 143 7.99 17.14 7.16
N THR A 144 6.84 16.94 6.52
CA THR A 144 5.57 17.62 6.78
C THR A 144 4.99 17.32 8.17
N CYS A 145 5.50 16.29 8.85
CA CYS A 145 5.20 16.05 10.27
C CYS A 145 5.89 17.05 11.19
N ASN A 146 7.02 17.62 10.77
CA ASN A 146 7.72 18.73 11.41
C ASN A 146 7.42 20.07 10.72
N ASN A 147 6.20 20.24 10.19
CA ASN A 147 5.70 21.45 9.53
C ASN A 147 6.52 21.96 8.34
N VAL A 148 7.35 21.12 7.72
CA VAL A 148 8.03 21.50 6.47
C VAL A 148 7.04 21.38 5.31
N PRO A 149 6.64 22.49 4.64
CA PRO A 149 5.72 22.41 3.51
C PRO A 149 6.40 21.72 2.31
N VAL A 150 5.59 21.12 1.44
CA VAL A 150 6.08 20.57 0.18
C VAL A 150 6.42 21.72 -0.77
N ASP A 151 7.68 21.83 -1.20
CA ASP A 151 8.06 22.75 -2.27
C ASP A 151 7.65 22.15 -3.63
N VAL A 152 6.45 22.50 -4.08
CA VAL A 152 5.89 21.99 -5.34
C VAL A 152 6.70 22.44 -6.55
N ASN A 153 7.41 23.58 -6.49
CA ASN A 153 8.28 24.01 -7.58
C ASN A 153 9.54 23.14 -7.66
N ALA A 154 10.13 22.79 -6.52
CA ALA A 154 11.19 21.79 -6.47
C ALA A 154 10.71 20.43 -7.02
N VAL A 155 9.52 19.98 -6.63
CA VAL A 155 8.93 18.72 -7.15
C VAL A 155 8.71 18.78 -8.67
N LYS A 156 8.20 19.89 -9.21
CA LYS A 156 8.05 20.09 -10.67
C LYS A 156 9.40 19.98 -11.38
N ASN A 157 10.47 20.48 -10.77
CA ASN A 157 11.83 20.37 -11.33
C ASN A 157 12.34 18.92 -11.33
N LEU A 158 11.94 18.08 -10.38
CA LEU A 158 12.34 16.65 -10.31
C LEU A 158 11.77 15.81 -11.46
N ILE A 159 10.62 16.18 -12.02
CA ILE A 159 10.05 15.49 -13.20
C ILE A 159 10.95 15.67 -14.43
N GLY A 160 11.70 16.78 -14.49
CA GLY A 160 12.55 17.14 -15.63
C GLY A 160 11.78 17.42 -16.92
N LYS A 161 12.51 17.51 -18.05
CA LYS A 161 11.91 17.72 -19.38
C LYS A 161 11.16 16.50 -19.91
N ASP A 162 11.56 15.30 -19.47
CA ASP A 162 11.07 14.02 -20.00
C ASP A 162 9.68 13.64 -19.45
N SER A 163 9.06 14.51 -18.65
CA SER A 163 7.73 14.26 -18.06
C SER A 163 7.64 12.94 -17.28
N SER A 164 8.75 12.56 -16.63
CA SER A 164 8.86 11.32 -15.88
C SER A 164 7.86 11.25 -14.72
N THR A 165 7.42 10.03 -14.39
CA THR A 165 6.47 9.82 -13.28
C THR A 165 7.24 9.70 -11.97
N LEU A 166 6.85 10.49 -10.98
CA LEU A 166 7.31 10.34 -9.60
C LEU A 166 6.30 9.50 -8.82
N ILE A 167 6.79 8.73 -7.85
CA ILE A 167 5.98 8.04 -6.87
C ILE A 167 5.94 8.90 -5.61
N ILE A 168 4.74 9.19 -5.11
CA ILE A 168 4.52 9.88 -3.84
C ILE A 168 4.21 8.81 -2.78
N ALA A 169 4.88 8.87 -1.63
CA ALA A 169 4.47 8.12 -0.46
C ALA A 169 4.71 8.97 0.79
N SER A 170 3.67 9.21 1.59
CA SER A 170 3.89 9.70 2.95
C SER A 170 4.42 8.57 3.83
N ASN A 171 5.06 8.88 4.95
CA ASN A 171 5.23 7.95 6.05
C ASN A 171 4.97 8.64 7.38
N GLU A 172 4.52 7.89 8.39
CA GLU A 172 3.88 8.38 9.62
C GLU A 172 2.55 9.09 9.34
N SER A 173 2.60 10.14 8.54
CA SER A 173 1.45 10.92 8.09
C SER A 173 1.80 11.77 6.87
N VAL A 174 0.79 12.18 6.12
CA VAL A 174 0.88 13.36 5.23
C VAL A 174 1.22 14.61 6.03
N PHE A 175 0.68 14.75 7.24
CA PHE A 175 1.02 15.79 8.20
C PHE A 175 0.67 15.36 9.63
N CYS A 176 1.54 15.66 10.59
CA CYS A 176 1.28 15.38 12.00
C CYS A 176 0.55 16.55 12.69
N ILE A 177 0.79 17.78 12.22
CA ILE A 177 0.10 19.00 12.65
C ILE A 177 -0.47 19.68 11.39
N PRO A 178 -1.81 19.86 11.29
CA PRO A 178 -2.47 20.03 10.00
C PRO A 178 -2.34 21.39 9.33
N TYR A 179 -2.21 22.48 10.08
CA TYR A 179 -2.58 23.80 9.55
C TYR A 179 -1.59 24.38 8.54
N GLU A 180 -0.29 24.19 8.73
CA GLU A 180 0.73 24.91 7.94
C GLU A 180 1.07 24.21 6.62
N THR A 181 0.95 22.88 6.56
CA THR A 181 1.39 22.09 5.40
C THR A 181 0.27 21.77 4.41
N ARG A 182 -1.00 21.80 4.85
CA ARG A 182 -2.19 21.49 4.02
C ARG A 182 -2.23 22.22 2.67
N PRO A 183 -1.97 23.54 2.58
CA PRO A 183 -2.00 24.23 1.28
C PRO A 183 -1.02 23.63 0.28
N SER A 184 0.22 23.35 0.71
CA SER A 184 1.25 22.75 -0.15
C SER A 184 0.91 21.32 -0.58
N VAL A 185 0.29 20.54 0.32
CA VAL A 185 -0.18 19.18 0.00
C VAL A 185 -1.35 19.23 -0.97
N ASN A 186 -2.31 20.15 -0.81
CA ASN A 186 -3.39 20.34 -1.77
C ASN A 186 -2.87 20.73 -3.16
N GLU A 187 -1.87 21.62 -3.23
CA GLU A 187 -1.22 21.98 -4.50
C GLU A 187 -0.52 20.75 -5.14
N LEU A 188 0.21 19.95 -4.34
CA LEU A 188 0.81 18.70 -4.80
C LEU A 188 -0.24 17.72 -5.36
N LEU A 189 -1.31 17.49 -4.60
CA LEU A 189 -2.39 16.57 -4.95
C LEU A 189 -3.30 17.11 -6.07
N ARG A 190 -3.15 18.39 -6.44
CA ARG A 190 -4.03 19.10 -7.38
C ARG A 190 -5.52 18.92 -7.01
N SER A 191 -5.80 18.89 -5.71
CA SER A 191 -7.12 18.69 -5.14
C SER A 191 -7.23 19.35 -3.78
N ASN A 192 -8.44 19.42 -3.22
CA ASN A 192 -8.68 19.90 -1.86
C ASN A 192 -8.67 18.76 -0.82
N ALA A 193 -8.23 17.55 -1.18
CA ALA A 193 -8.33 16.37 -0.34
C ALA A 193 -7.66 16.56 1.03
N ALA A 194 -6.49 17.22 1.07
CA ALA A 194 -5.72 17.42 2.30
C ALA A 194 -6.46 18.29 3.34
N THR A 195 -7.41 19.13 2.90
CA THR A 195 -8.26 19.94 3.79
C THR A 195 -9.09 19.08 4.73
N HIS A 196 -9.50 17.89 4.28
CA HIS A 196 -10.38 16.98 5.01
C HIS A 196 -9.63 15.86 5.72
N LEU A 197 -8.30 15.77 5.53
CA LEU A 197 -7.51 14.73 6.19
C LEU A 197 -7.32 15.03 7.67
N THR A 198 -7.47 14.00 8.49
CA THR A 198 -7.07 13.99 9.90
C THR A 198 -5.55 13.81 10.01
N PRO A 199 -4.94 14.18 11.15
CA PRO A 199 -3.57 13.78 11.43
C PRO A 199 -3.40 12.26 11.32
N ARG A 200 -2.19 11.81 10.95
CA ARG A 200 -1.83 10.40 10.76
C ARG A 200 -2.62 9.65 9.69
N GLN A 201 -3.21 10.36 8.72
CA GLN A 201 -3.61 9.73 7.46
C GLN A 201 -2.44 9.76 6.48
N GLN A 202 -2.31 8.67 5.72
CA GLN A 202 -1.25 8.48 4.73
C GLN A 202 -1.77 8.74 3.31
N ILE A 203 -0.86 9.06 2.39
CA ILE A 203 -1.10 9.06 0.94
C ILE A 203 -0.04 8.22 0.25
N ILE A 204 -0.47 7.49 -0.77
CA ILE A 204 0.42 6.84 -1.73
C ILE A 204 -0.11 7.12 -3.13
N GLY A 205 0.76 7.48 -4.06
CA GLY A 205 0.33 7.93 -5.37
C GLY A 205 1.43 8.09 -6.40
N THR A 206 1.07 8.71 -7.50
CA THR A 206 1.95 9.06 -8.62
C THR A 206 1.74 10.52 -9.00
N TYR A 207 2.82 11.18 -9.39
CA TYR A 207 2.85 12.58 -9.77
C TYR A 207 3.50 12.72 -11.13
N THR A 208 2.80 13.36 -12.05
CA THR A 208 3.29 13.66 -13.41
C THR A 208 3.14 15.16 -13.68
N LYS A 209 3.66 15.61 -14.82
CA LYS A 209 3.49 17.00 -15.25
C LYS A 209 2.03 17.45 -15.30
N ASN A 210 1.11 16.56 -15.69
CA ASN A 210 -0.27 16.91 -16.01
C ASN A 210 -1.29 16.38 -15.00
N ASP A 211 -0.99 15.25 -14.35
CA ASP A 211 -1.91 14.63 -13.38
C ASP A 211 -1.22 14.17 -12.07
N THR A 212 -2.00 14.08 -11.00
CA THR A 212 -1.63 13.45 -9.72
C THR A 212 -2.70 12.43 -9.35
N LYS A 213 -2.33 11.15 -9.27
CA LYS A 213 -3.22 10.07 -8.82
C LYS A 213 -2.79 9.59 -7.46
N PHE A 214 -3.72 9.38 -6.55
CA PHE A 214 -3.38 8.99 -5.18
C PHE A 214 -4.50 8.18 -4.53
N ILE A 215 -4.10 7.45 -3.51
CA ILE A 215 -4.94 6.70 -2.59
C ILE A 215 -4.78 7.34 -1.21
N LEU A 216 -5.90 7.55 -0.54
CA LEU A 216 -5.95 8.07 0.83
C LEU A 216 -6.06 6.90 1.81
N GLY A 217 -5.20 6.89 2.82
CA GLY A 217 -5.30 5.97 3.93
C GLY A 217 -6.45 6.34 4.87
N SER A 218 -7.01 5.35 5.53
CA SER A 218 -7.92 5.58 6.66
C SER A 218 -7.14 6.10 7.88
N PRO A 219 -7.75 6.91 8.76
CA PRO A 219 -7.08 7.37 9.96
C PRO A 219 -6.55 6.21 10.81
N ASP A 220 -5.30 6.32 11.26
CA ASP A 220 -4.62 5.37 12.15
C ASP A 220 -4.50 3.92 11.64
N ILE A 221 -4.86 3.66 10.37
CA ILE A 221 -4.73 2.35 9.72
C ILE A 221 -3.57 2.41 8.71
N PRO A 222 -2.60 1.48 8.77
CA PRO A 222 -1.58 1.38 7.74
C PRO A 222 -2.17 1.23 6.33
N LEU A 223 -1.59 1.95 5.39
CA LEU A 223 -1.94 1.95 3.98
C LEU A 223 -0.93 1.11 3.19
N ASP A 224 -1.40 0.00 2.64
CA ASP A 224 -0.67 -0.86 1.70
C ASP A 224 -1.14 -0.61 0.27
N VAL A 225 -0.22 -0.25 -0.62
CA VAL A 225 -0.49 0.01 -2.04
C VAL A 225 0.60 -0.59 -2.90
N PHE A 226 0.21 -1.08 -4.08
CA PHE A 226 1.14 -1.58 -5.08
C PHE A 226 1.11 -0.71 -6.33
N ILE A 227 2.27 -0.37 -6.87
CA ILE A 227 2.41 0.42 -8.11
C ILE A 227 3.06 -0.43 -9.18
N ASN A 228 2.43 -0.58 -10.34
CA ASN A 228 3.04 -1.29 -11.46
C ASN A 228 4.23 -0.49 -12.01
N LYS A 229 5.41 -1.11 -12.09
CA LYS A 229 6.66 -0.47 -12.51
C LYS A 229 6.67 0.04 -13.96
N THR A 230 5.84 -0.55 -14.82
CA THR A 230 5.82 -0.26 -16.25
C THR A 230 4.89 0.89 -16.57
N ASN A 231 3.68 0.88 -16.01
CA ASN A 231 2.62 1.83 -16.37
C ASN A 231 2.17 2.74 -15.20
N TYR A 232 2.79 2.60 -14.03
CA TYR A 232 2.50 3.38 -12.82
C TYR A 232 1.04 3.29 -12.35
N LYS A 233 0.32 2.24 -12.75
CA LYS A 233 -1.03 1.98 -12.25
C LYS A 233 -0.97 1.69 -10.75
N LEU A 234 -1.79 2.42 -9.99
CA LEU A 234 -2.01 2.18 -8.57
C LEU A 234 -2.97 1.00 -8.38
N ASN A 235 -2.61 0.08 -7.49
CA ASN A 235 -3.43 -1.05 -7.08
C ASN A 235 -3.57 -1.04 -5.55
N GLU A 236 -4.77 -0.72 -5.08
CA GLU A 236 -5.18 -0.90 -3.69
C GLU A 236 -5.33 -2.39 -3.36
N LEU A 237 -5.39 -2.73 -2.07
CA LEU A 237 -5.63 -4.09 -1.60
C LEU A 237 -6.87 -4.74 -2.25
N CYS A 238 -7.98 -4.00 -2.38
CA CYS A 238 -9.17 -4.52 -3.04
C CYS A 238 -8.89 -4.92 -4.50
N THR A 239 -8.01 -4.22 -5.21
CA THR A 239 -7.66 -4.54 -6.61
C THR A 239 -6.79 -5.79 -6.66
N ILE A 240 -5.86 -5.93 -5.71
CA ILE A 240 -5.02 -7.11 -5.53
C ILE A 240 -5.85 -8.37 -5.27
N PHE A 241 -6.90 -8.23 -4.45
CA PHE A 241 -7.77 -9.32 -4.05
C PHE A 241 -9.05 -9.47 -4.91
N LYS A 242 -9.21 -8.62 -5.93
CA LYS A 242 -10.41 -8.54 -6.81
C LYS A 242 -11.72 -8.35 -6.05
N ASP A 243 -11.71 -7.49 -5.03
CA ASP A 243 -12.83 -7.33 -4.10
C ASP A 243 -13.27 -5.88 -3.84
N CYS A 244 -13.10 -4.97 -4.81
CA CYS A 244 -13.48 -3.55 -4.67
C CYS A 244 -15.01 -3.28 -4.70
N SER A 245 -15.83 -4.23 -4.22
CA SER A 245 -17.31 -4.19 -4.30
C SER A 245 -17.95 -3.56 -3.07
#